data_AF-A0A392Q6V2-F1
#
_entry.id   AF-A0A392Q6V2-F1
#
_cell.length_a   1.000
_cell.length_b   1.000
_cell.length_c   1.000
_cell.angle_alpha   90.00
_cell.angle_beta   90.00
_cell.angle_gamma   90.00
#
_symmetry.space_group_name_H-M   'P 1'
#
loop_
_entity.id
_entity.type
_entity.pdbx_description
1 polymer ?
#
loop_
_entity_poly.entity_id
_entity_poly.type
_entity_poly.pdbx_seq_one_letter_code
_entity_poly.pdbx_strand_id
1 'polypeptide(L)' 'VLRNAIKNFGTDEDGLTRVIVTRAEKDLREIKELYYKRNSVHLEDAVSKEISGDYKKFILTLLGKQD' A
#
# COMPACT_ATOMS: atom_id res chain seq x y z
N VAL A 1 -10.50 2.82 1.67
CA VAL A 1 -10.07 1.80 0.69
C VAL A 1 -8.84 1.06 1.17
N LEU A 2 -7.64 1.65 1.18
CA LEU A 2 -6.39 0.96 1.55
C LEU A 2 -6.44 0.20 2.88
N ARG A 3 -6.90 0.83 3.98
CA ARG A 3 -7.01 0.13 5.27
C ARG A 3 -7.96 -1.06 5.24
N ASN A 4 -9.05 -0.98 4.48
CA ASN A 4 -9.98 -2.11 4.35
C ASN A 4 -9.35 -3.21 3.49
N ALA A 5 -8.62 -2.84 2.44
CA ALA A 5 -7.92 -3.78 1.58
C ALA A 5 -6.81 -4.56 2.30
N ILE A 6 -6.19 -3.96 3.32
CA ILE A 6 -5.12 -4.53 4.14
C ILE A 6 -5.65 -5.33 5.35
N LYS A 7 -6.82 -4.98 5.93
CA LYS A 7 -7.25 -5.50 7.25
C LYS A 7 -8.27 -6.65 7.19
N ASN A 8 -8.75 -7.03 6.00
CA ASN A 8 -9.75 -8.09 5.88
C ASN A 8 -9.10 -9.48 6.02
N PHE A 9 -9.91 -10.54 6.11
CA PHE A 9 -9.43 -11.93 6.12
C PHE A 9 -8.81 -12.22 4.74
N GLY A 10 -7.50 -11.94 4.60
CA GLY A 10 -6.79 -11.86 3.32
C GLY A 10 -6.72 -10.42 2.76
N THR A 11 -5.85 -10.26 1.76
CA THR A 11 -5.62 -8.96 1.09
C THR A 11 -6.57 -8.80 -0.10
N ASP A 12 -7.29 -7.68 -0.17
CA ASP A 12 -7.95 -7.26 -1.41
C ASP A 12 -6.88 -6.68 -2.35
N GLU A 13 -6.21 -7.58 -3.08
CA GLU A 13 -5.11 -7.24 -3.97
C GLU A 13 -5.55 -6.32 -5.12
N ASP A 14 -6.78 -6.46 -5.61
CA ASP A 14 -7.34 -5.59 -6.66
C ASP A 14 -7.56 -4.17 -6.13
N GLY A 15 -8.16 -4.04 -4.95
CA GLY A 15 -8.37 -2.76 -4.29
C GLY A 15 -7.04 -2.06 -3.96
N LEU A 16 -6.05 -2.83 -3.50
CA LEU A 16 -4.71 -2.35 -3.24
C LEU A 16 -4.00 -1.89 -4.52
N THR A 17 -3.94 -2.75 -5.53
CA THR A 17 -3.29 -2.49 -6.82
C THR A 17 -3.90 -1.28 -7.50
N ARG A 18 -5.24 -1.22 -7.59
CA ARG A 18 -5.94 -0.10 -8.22
C ARG A 18 -5.55 1.23 -7.59
N VAL A 19 -5.52 1.32 -6.27
CA VAL A 19 -5.16 2.58 -5.59
C VAL A 19 -3.69 2.90 -5.79
N ILE A 20 -2.79 1.95 -5.56
CA ILE A 20 -1.34 2.24 -5.62
C ILE A 20 -0.92 2.60 -7.06
N VAL A 21 -1.33 1.82 -8.05
CA VAL A 21 -0.96 2.04 -9.46
C VAL A 21 -1.55 3.35 -9.99
N THR A 22 -2.84 3.62 -9.78
CA THR A 22 -3.48 4.81 -10.38
C THR A 22 -3.09 6.12 -9.71
N ARG A 23 -2.54 6.06 -8.49
CA ARG A 23 -2.15 7.24 -7.70
C ARG A 23 -0.64 7.44 -7.61
N ALA A 24 0.17 6.47 -8.06
CA ALA A 24 1.63 6.49 -7.96
C ALA A 24 2.27 7.82 -8.39
N GLU A 25 1.86 8.34 -9.55
CA GLU A 25 2.40 9.56 -10.13
C GLU A 25 1.53 10.80 -9.88
N LYS A 26 0.53 10.71 -8.98
CA LYS A 26 -0.42 11.80 -8.71
C LYS A 26 -0.25 12.36 -7.31
N ASP A 27 -0.68 11.60 -6.31
CA ASP A 27 -0.78 12.05 -4.92
C ASP A 27 -0.48 10.92 -3.92
N LEU A 28 0.22 9.86 -4.37
CA LEU A 28 0.54 8.72 -3.51
C LEU A 28 1.29 9.14 -2.23
N ARG A 29 2.12 10.19 -2.30
CA ARG A 29 2.80 10.76 -1.13
C ARG A 29 1.81 11.27 -0.08
N GLU A 30 0.81 12.04 -0.48
CA GLU A 30 -0.21 12.56 0.44
C GLU A 30 -1.05 11.41 1.02
N ILE A 31 -1.38 10.41 0.19
CA ILE A 31 -2.07 9.19 0.64
C ILE A 31 -1.26 8.46 1.71
N LYS A 32 0.06 8.32 1.54
CA LYS A 32 0.96 7.71 2.54
C LYS A 32 0.93 8.47 3.86
N GLU A 33 1.01 9.80 3.81
CA GLU A 33 0.99 10.66 5.01
C GLU A 33 -0.36 10.58 5.74
N LEU A 34 -1.48 10.63 5.01
CA LEU A 34 -2.82 10.49 5.58
C LEU A 34 -3.05 9.09 6.16
N TYR A 35 -2.54 8.05 5.49
CA TYR A 35 -2.59 6.70 6.00
C TYR A 35 -1.85 6.57 7.34
N TYR A 36 -0.62 7.12 7.42
CA TYR A 36 0.15 7.14 8.66
C TYR A 36 -0.58 7.88 9.77
N LYS A 37 -1.06 9.11 9.51
CA LYS A 37 -1.80 9.91 10.50
C LYS A 37 -3.02 9.18 11.08
N ARG A 38 -3.72 8.38 10.25
CA ARG A 38 -4.93 7.66 10.68
C ARG A 38 -4.63 6.34 11.39
N ASN A 39 -3.52 5.69 11.07
CA ASN A 39 -3.28 4.28 11.44
C ASN A 39 -2.05 4.08 12.32
N SER A 40 -1.22 5.11 12.49
CA SER A 40 0.05 5.08 13.20
C SER A 40 1.03 4.01 12.70
N VAL A 41 0.89 3.62 11.42
CA VAL A 41 1.73 2.63 10.72
C VAL A 41 1.94 3.12 9.30
N HIS A 42 3.17 3.03 8.80
CA HIS A 42 3.48 3.39 7.42
C HIS A 42 2.78 2.44 6.43
N LEU A 43 2.30 2.98 5.31
CA LEU A 43 1.54 2.22 4.33
C LEU A 43 2.36 1.05 3.79
N GLU A 44 3.62 1.31 3.47
CA GLU A 44 4.60 0.33 2.99
C GLU A 44 4.82 -0.82 3.98
N ASP A 45 4.89 -0.54 5.29
CA ASP A 45 5.08 -1.57 6.30
C ASP A 45 3.84 -2.43 6.46
N ALA A 46 2.66 -1.79 6.44
CA ALA A 46 1.39 -2.49 6.47
C ALA A 46 1.23 -3.41 5.26
N VAL A 47 1.49 -2.92 4.06
CA VAL A 47 1.43 -3.71 2.83
C VAL A 47 2.46 -4.84 2.86
N SER A 48 3.69 -4.58 3.31
CA SER A 48 4.76 -5.58 3.32
C SER A 48 4.47 -6.85 4.15
N LYS A 49 3.54 -6.76 5.11
CA LYS A 49 3.11 -7.87 5.97
C LYS A 49 2.01 -8.72 5.36
N GLU A 50 1.18 -8.13 4.50
CA GLU A 50 -0.01 -8.77 3.94
C GLU A 50 0.24 -9.46 2.59
N ILE A 51 1.27 -9.04 1.85
CA ILE A 51 1.60 -9.59 0.52
C ILE A 51 3.02 -10.14 0.48
N SER A 52 3.29 -11.03 -0.47
CA SER A 52 4.59 -11.71 -0.61
C SER A 52 5.01 -11.88 -2.08
N GLY A 53 6.18 -12.48 -2.31
CA GLY A 53 6.69 -12.77 -3.65
C GLY A 53 6.99 -11.53 -4.49
N ASP A 54 6.94 -11.69 -5.81
CA ASP A 54 7.26 -10.60 -6.74
C ASP A 54 6.18 -9.52 -6.78
N TYR A 55 4.93 -9.88 -6.45
CA TYR A 55 3.86 -8.90 -6.28
C TYR A 55 4.18 -7.90 -5.16
N LYS A 56 4.70 -8.38 -4.01
CA LYS A 56 5.21 -7.50 -2.95
C LYS A 56 6.28 -6.55 -3.46
N LYS A 57 7.29 -7.05 -4.16
CA LYS A 57 8.38 -6.22 -4.69
C LYS A 57 7.87 -5.14 -5.62
N PHE A 58 6.96 -5.49 -6.53
CA PHE A 58 6.35 -4.55 -7.46
C PHE A 58 5.60 -3.43 -6.73
N ILE A 59 4.72 -3.78 -5.78
CA ILE A 59 3.96 -2.79 -5.02
C ILE A 59 4.85 -1.90 -4.15
N LEU A 60 5.84 -2.47 -3.46
CA LEU A 60 6.77 -1.67 -2.62
C LEU A 60 7.63 -0.71 -3.44
N THR A 61 8.00 -1.12 -4.66
CA THR A 61 8.71 -0.25 -5.62
C THR A 61 7.86 0.98 -5.97
N LEU A 62 6.58 0.78 -6.28
CA LEU A 62 5.65 1.89 -6.55
C LEU A 62 5.42 2.79 -5.32
N LEU A 63 5.49 2.23 -4.11
CA LEU A 63 5.42 2.98 -2.85
C LEU A 63 6.71 3.75 -2.52
N GLY A 64 7.75 3.62 -3.35
CA GLY A 64 9.06 4.27 -3.16
C GLY A 64 9.87 3.68 -2.01
N LYS A 65 9.57 2.45 -1.56
CA LYS A 65 10.40 1.70 -0.62
C LYS A 65 11.40 0.87 -1.43
N GLN A 66 12.53 1.49 -1.76
CA GLN A 66 13.71 0.73 -2.20
C GLN A 66 14.45 0.24 -0.95
N ASP A 67 14.91 -1.01 -0.99
CA ASP A 67 15.80 -1.58 0.02
C ASP A 67 17.08 -0.73 0.17
#